data_AF-A0A538RQM2-F1
#
_entry.id   AF-A0A538RQM2-F1
#
_cell.length_a   1.000
_cell.length_b   1.000
_cell.length_c   1.000
_cell.angle_alpha   90.00
_cell.angle_beta   90.00
_cell.angle_gamma   90.00
#
_symmetry.space_group_name_H-M   'P 1'
#
loop_
_entity.id
_entity.type
_entity.pdbx_description
1 polymer ?
#
loop_
_entity_poly.entity_id
_entity_poly.type
_entity_poly.pdbx_seq_one_letter_code
_entity_poly.pdbx_strand_id
1 'polypeptide(L)'
;MFFEKVRGSRFPLAINVLDSERRMAKALGVKDLDDMALRIAELIKPDIPDSFLGKVKMVPMLAKLGSIPPRLVRSGPCQEIVLTGEQIDLTQLPIIQCWPEDAGRFITFGQVFTRNPETGDRNVGMYRQQLLDRNTTAMHWHPHHDGCQ
;
A
#
# COMPACT_ATOMS: atom_id res chain seq x y z
N MET A 1 -2.78 5.90 -16.60
CA MET A 1 -3.91 5.83 -17.55
C MET A 1 -5.18 5.62 -16.77
N PHE A 2 -6.31 6.13 -17.26
CA PHE A 2 -7.61 6.02 -16.59
C PHE A 2 -8.66 5.63 -17.63
N PHE A 3 -9.32 4.49 -17.41
CA PHE A 3 -10.33 3.93 -18.29
C PHE A 3 -11.69 4.06 -17.61
N GLU A 4 -12.52 4.97 -18.10
CA GLU A 4 -13.84 5.26 -17.52
C GLU A 4 -14.87 4.17 -17.80
N LYS A 5 -14.75 3.48 -18.94
CA LYS A 5 -15.70 2.46 -19.40
C LYS A 5 -14.98 1.13 -19.59
N VAL A 6 -15.08 0.25 -18.60
CA VAL A 6 -14.47 -1.08 -18.62
C VAL A 6 -15.54 -2.12 -18.94
N ARG A 7 -15.31 -2.95 -19.95
CA ARG A 7 -16.27 -4.00 -20.34
C ARG A 7 -16.46 -4.98 -19.17
N GLY A 8 -17.72 -5.19 -18.77
CA GLY A 8 -18.06 -6.15 -17.72
C GLY A 8 -17.84 -5.65 -16.29
N SER A 9 -17.47 -4.38 -16.09
CA SER A 9 -17.37 -3.77 -14.76
C SER A 9 -18.08 -2.42 -14.73
N ARG A 10 -18.74 -2.11 -13.60
CA ARG A 10 -19.30 -0.77 -13.35
C ARG A 10 -18.26 0.23 -12.83
N PHE A 11 -17.07 -0.24 -12.49
CA PHE A 11 -16.02 0.59 -11.91
C PHE A 11 -15.00 0.99 -12.97
N PRO A 12 -14.47 2.22 -12.91
CA PRO A 12 -13.37 2.62 -13.76
C PRO A 12 -12.07 1.91 -13.35
N LEU A 13 -11.12 1.84 -14.28
CA LEU A 13 -9.80 1.22 -14.05
C LEU A 13 -8.69 2.25 -14.18
N ALA A 14 -7.89 2.40 -13.13
CA ALA A 14 -6.66 3.17 -13.15
C ALA A 14 -5.45 2.22 -13.17
N ILE A 15 -4.57 2.39 -14.16
CA ILE A 15 -3.30 1.66 -14.25
C ILE A 15 -2.18 2.65 -14.54
N ASN A 16 -0.93 2.22 -14.45
CA ASN A 16 0.21 3.06 -14.82
C ASN A 16 0.28 4.36 -13.99
N VAL A 17 -0.14 4.30 -12.72
CA VAL A 17 -0.24 5.48 -11.84
C VAL A 17 1.15 5.94 -11.39
N LEU A 18 2.07 4.99 -11.18
CA LEU A 18 3.43 5.21 -10.67
C LEU A 18 4.54 4.95 -11.70
N ASP A 19 4.22 5.03 -12.99
CA ASP A 19 5.09 4.60 -14.10
C ASP A 19 6.23 5.56 -14.47
N SER A 20 6.36 6.69 -13.77
CA SER A 20 7.48 7.59 -14.05
C SER A 20 7.97 8.26 -12.79
N GLU A 21 9.26 8.58 -12.78
CA GLU A 21 9.91 9.29 -11.68
C GLU A 21 9.16 10.56 -11.32
N ARG A 22 8.74 11.35 -12.32
CA ARG A 22 7.93 12.55 -12.10
C ARG A 22 6.61 12.27 -11.36
N ARG A 23 5.92 11.17 -11.69
CA ARG A 23 4.65 10.79 -11.01
C ARG A 23 4.92 10.30 -9.60
N MET A 24 5.97 9.51 -9.41
CA MET A 24 6.40 9.02 -8.09
C MET A 24 6.85 10.17 -7.18
N ALA A 25 7.70 11.07 -7.66
CA ALA A 25 8.13 12.26 -6.93
C ALA A 25 6.93 13.12 -6.49
N LYS A 26 5.97 13.33 -7.40
CA LYS A 26 4.71 14.02 -7.05
C LYS A 26 3.90 13.28 -5.98
N ALA A 27 3.77 11.95 -6.07
CA ALA A 27 3.04 11.16 -5.09
C ALA A 27 3.70 11.19 -3.70
N LEU A 28 5.04 11.26 -3.67
CA LEU A 28 5.86 11.34 -2.46
C LEU A 28 5.99 12.78 -1.92
N GLY A 29 5.55 13.79 -2.67
CA GLY A 29 5.65 15.20 -2.29
C GLY A 29 7.09 15.75 -2.32
N VAL A 30 7.92 15.23 -3.22
CA VAL A 30 9.35 15.60 -3.39
C VAL A 30 9.62 16.10 -4.81
N LYS A 31 10.75 16.79 -5.00
CA LYS A 31 11.14 17.31 -6.31
C LYS A 31 11.64 16.19 -7.22
N ASP A 32 12.48 15.34 -6.68
CA ASP A 32 13.05 14.15 -7.30
C ASP A 32 13.17 13.02 -6.26
N LEU A 33 13.57 11.83 -6.70
CA LEU A 33 13.61 10.65 -5.83
C LEU A 33 14.78 10.69 -4.83
N ASP A 34 15.84 11.44 -5.14
CA ASP A 34 17.00 11.58 -4.27
C ASP A 34 16.64 12.32 -2.98
N ASP A 35 15.77 13.34 -3.07
CA ASP A 35 15.20 14.03 -1.90
C ASP A 35 14.54 13.04 -0.91
N MET A 36 13.81 12.04 -1.43
CA MET A 36 13.18 11.03 -0.58
C MET A 36 14.21 10.07 0.02
N ALA A 37 15.22 9.66 -0.75
CA ALA A 37 16.30 8.82 -0.26
C ALA A 37 17.05 9.50 0.90
N LEU A 38 17.36 10.79 0.76
CA LEU A 38 18.00 11.59 1.82
C LEU A 38 17.11 11.68 3.06
N ARG A 39 15.81 11.95 2.89
CA ARG A 39 14.85 12.00 3.99
C ARG A 39 14.75 10.67 4.76
N ILE A 40 14.81 9.54 4.06
CA ILE A 40 14.81 8.21 4.70
C ILE A 40 16.14 7.98 5.42
N ALA A 41 17.27 8.32 4.80
CA ALA A 41 18.59 8.16 5.40
C ALA A 41 18.74 8.93 6.72
N GLU A 42 18.24 10.18 6.77
CA GLU A 42 18.18 11.00 7.99
C GLU A 42 17.39 10.34 9.12
N LEU A 43 16.34 9.57 8.80
CA LEU A 43 15.51 8.89 9.79
C LEU A 43 16.16 7.60 10.32
N ILE A 44 16.96 6.91 9.51
CA ILE A 44 17.60 5.63 9.88
C ILE A 44 18.87 5.86 10.69
N LYS A 45 19.64 6.91 10.41
CA LYS A 45 20.89 7.23 11.11
C LYS A 45 20.87 8.66 11.67
N PRO A 46 20.24 8.90 12.82
CA PRO A 46 20.43 10.16 13.53
C PRO A 46 21.86 10.25 14.05
N ASP A 47 22.64 11.24 13.60
CA ASP A 47 23.85 11.64 14.30
C ASP A 47 23.44 12.25 15.65
N ILE A 48 23.67 11.51 16.74
CA ILE A 48 23.32 11.97 18.09
C ILE A 48 24.40 12.94 18.57
N PRO A 49 24.11 14.24 18.74
CA PRO A 49 25.14 15.18 19.18
C PRO A 49 25.40 15.05 20.68
N ASP A 50 26.67 15.08 21.09
CA ASP A 50 27.07 14.99 22.51
C ASP A 50 26.78 16.26 23.32
N SER A 51 26.47 17.38 22.65
CA SER A 51 26.27 18.69 23.30
C SER A 51 24.81 18.95 23.71
N PHE A 52 24.62 19.71 24.79
CA PHE A 52 23.29 20.09 25.29
C PHE A 52 22.47 20.91 24.27
N LEU A 53 23.12 21.81 23.52
CA LEU A 53 22.50 22.54 22.42
C LEU A 53 22.06 21.61 21.27
N GLY A 54 22.85 20.56 21.00
CA GLY A 54 22.53 19.57 19.98
C GLY A 54 21.32 18.71 20.33
N LYS A 55 21.12 18.39 21.62
CA LYS A 55 19.91 17.68 22.09
C LYS A 55 18.62 18.49 21.88
N VAL A 56 18.65 19.81 21.99
CA VAL A 56 17.49 20.67 21.68
C VAL A 56 17.13 20.60 20.19
N LYS A 57 18.13 20.49 19.30
CA LYS A 57 17.91 20.34 17.85
C LYS A 57 17.29 18.99 17.46
N MET A 58 17.28 17.99 18.35
CA MET A 58 16.63 16.69 18.12
C MET A 58 15.12 16.70 18.34
N VAL A 59 14.58 17.70 19.06
CA VAL A 59 13.14 17.76 19.39
C VAL A 59 12.26 17.75 18.14
N PRO A 60 12.54 18.54 17.07
CA PRO A 60 11.76 18.49 15.83
C PRO A 60 11.82 17.13 15.12
N MET A 61 12.96 16.44 15.18
CA MET A 61 13.13 15.12 14.57
C MET A 61 12.31 14.07 15.32
N LEU A 62 12.35 14.08 16.66
CA LEU A 62 11.54 13.19 17.49
C LEU A 62 10.04 13.44 17.29
N ALA A 63 9.63 14.71 17.17
CA ALA A 63 8.25 15.06 16.85
C ALA A 63 7.82 14.51 15.47
N LYS A 64 8.71 14.59 14.46
CA LYS A 64 8.47 13.97 13.14
C LYS A 64 8.31 12.46 13.25
N LEU A 65 9.19 11.77 13.98
CA LEU A 65 9.08 10.32 14.20
C LEU A 65 7.77 9.93 14.90
N GLY A 66 7.36 10.71 15.91
CA GLY A 66 6.09 10.52 16.61
C GLY A 66 4.85 10.69 15.73
N SER A 67 4.97 11.36 14.57
CA SER A 67 3.88 11.55 13.60
C SER A 67 3.77 10.46 12.54
N ILE A 68 4.73 9.51 12.48
CA ILE A 68 4.75 8.43 11.49
C ILE A 68 3.63 7.40 11.70
N PRO A 69 3.31 6.96 12.93
CA PRO A 69 2.26 5.96 13.13
C PRO A 69 0.90 6.43 12.58
N PRO A 70 0.09 5.52 12.01
CA PRO A 70 -1.20 5.88 11.45
C PRO A 70 -2.16 6.38 12.54
N ARG A 71 -2.97 7.38 12.21
CA ARG A 71 -4.06 7.84 13.08
C ARG A 71 -5.26 6.89 12.98
N LEU A 72 -5.71 6.38 14.11
CA LEU A 72 -6.95 5.61 14.18
C LEU A 72 -8.17 6.55 14.05
N VAL A 73 -9.09 6.18 13.17
CA VAL A 73 -10.36 6.89 12.92
C VAL A 73 -11.52 5.89 13.05
N ARG A 74 -12.72 6.38 13.39
CA ARG A 74 -13.90 5.52 13.62
C ARG A 74 -14.56 5.04 12.33
N SER A 75 -14.45 5.82 11.25
CA SER A 75 -15.00 5.52 9.93
C SER A 75 -14.17 6.24 8.86
N GLY A 76 -14.33 5.82 7.60
CA GLY A 76 -13.69 6.47 6.46
C GLY A 76 -14.47 6.26 5.15
N PRO A 77 -14.20 7.06 4.10
CA PRO A 77 -14.90 6.96 2.81
C PRO A 77 -14.86 5.57 2.17
N CYS A 78 -13.84 4.76 2.48
CA CYS A 78 -13.74 3.38 2.02
C CYS A 78 -14.82 2.43 2.58
N GLN A 79 -15.66 2.90 3.51
CA GLN A 79 -16.73 2.13 4.16
C GLN A 79 -18.15 2.58 3.75
N GLU A 80 -18.30 3.45 2.73
CA GLU A 80 -19.62 3.94 2.29
C GLU A 80 -20.52 2.84 1.71
N ILE A 81 -19.92 1.84 1.06
CA ILE A 81 -20.63 0.67 0.51
C ILE A 81 -20.03 -0.58 1.14
N VAL A 82 -20.85 -1.32 1.89
CA VAL A 82 -20.45 -2.55 2.57
C VAL A 82 -21.24 -3.72 2.01
N LEU A 83 -20.56 -4.65 1.35
CA LEU A 83 -21.14 -5.90 0.85
C LEU A 83 -20.59 -7.06 1.71
N THR A 84 -21.47 -7.89 2.25
CA THR A 84 -21.10 -9.03 3.11
C THR A 84 -21.76 -10.34 2.67
N GLY A 85 -21.15 -11.46 3.04
CA GLY A 85 -21.67 -12.80 2.74
C GLY A 85 -21.98 -12.99 1.26
N GLU A 86 -23.21 -13.41 0.96
CA GLU A 86 -23.69 -13.67 -0.40
C GLU A 86 -23.74 -12.42 -1.30
N GLN A 87 -23.57 -11.22 -0.78
CA GLN A 87 -23.51 -10.00 -1.59
C GLN A 87 -22.13 -9.79 -2.23
N ILE A 88 -21.11 -10.49 -1.75
CA ILE A 88 -19.73 -10.36 -2.25
C ILE A 88 -19.64 -10.94 -3.65
N ASP A 89 -19.11 -10.15 -4.57
CA ASP A 89 -18.87 -10.55 -5.94
C ASP A 89 -17.68 -9.76 -6.51
N LEU A 90 -16.51 -10.38 -6.44
CA LEU A 90 -15.25 -9.85 -6.94
C LEU A 90 -15.22 -9.75 -8.46
N THR A 91 -16.09 -10.48 -9.17
CA THR A 91 -16.15 -10.43 -10.65
C THR A 91 -16.66 -9.09 -11.17
N GLN A 92 -17.30 -8.28 -10.31
CA GLN A 92 -17.75 -6.93 -10.62
C GLN A 92 -16.60 -5.93 -10.68
N LEU A 93 -15.46 -6.22 -10.05
CA LEU A 93 -14.27 -5.39 -10.09
C LEU A 93 -13.56 -5.54 -11.44
N PRO A 94 -12.90 -4.49 -11.96
CA PRO A 94 -12.18 -4.53 -13.23
C PRO A 94 -10.81 -5.19 -13.06
N ILE A 95 -10.79 -6.42 -12.51
CA ILE A 95 -9.59 -7.21 -12.29
C ILE A 95 -9.06 -7.65 -13.66
N ILE A 96 -7.79 -7.35 -13.93
CA ILE A 96 -7.21 -7.53 -15.26
C ILE A 96 -6.57 -8.91 -15.41
N GLN A 97 -6.68 -9.46 -16.62
CA GLN A 97 -5.77 -10.48 -17.11
C GLN A 97 -4.72 -9.75 -17.95
N CYS A 98 -3.45 -9.80 -17.53
CA CYS A 98 -2.39 -8.99 -18.14
C CYS A 98 -1.96 -9.58 -19.49
N TRP A 99 -1.90 -10.91 -19.56
CA TRP A 99 -1.45 -11.64 -20.74
C TRP A 99 -2.45 -12.71 -21.17
N PRO A 100 -2.55 -13.01 -22.49
CA PRO A 100 -3.45 -14.06 -22.98
C PRO A 100 -3.25 -15.43 -22.32
N GLU A 101 -2.02 -15.75 -21.94
CA GLU A 101 -1.62 -17.04 -21.34
C GLU A 101 -1.58 -17.01 -19.79
N ASP A 102 -1.93 -15.90 -19.15
CA ASP A 102 -2.11 -15.89 -17.70
C ASP A 102 -3.21 -16.90 -17.31
N ALA A 103 -2.99 -17.65 -16.22
CA ALA A 103 -3.97 -18.62 -15.70
C ALA A 103 -5.29 -17.99 -15.20
N GLY A 104 -5.42 -16.66 -15.25
CA GLY A 104 -6.63 -15.95 -14.88
C GLY A 104 -6.41 -14.45 -14.69
N ARG A 105 -7.39 -13.82 -14.03
CA ARG A 105 -7.36 -12.39 -13.66
C ARG A 105 -6.67 -12.21 -12.32
N PHE A 106 -5.91 -11.12 -12.17
CA PHE A 106 -5.14 -10.85 -10.97
C PHE A 106 -5.34 -9.45 -10.42
N ILE A 107 -5.47 -9.35 -9.10
CA ILE A 107 -5.28 -8.10 -8.36
C ILE A 107 -3.78 -7.91 -8.21
N THR A 108 -3.25 -6.81 -8.75
CA THR A 108 -1.80 -6.56 -8.83
C THR A 108 -1.32 -5.39 -7.97
N PHE A 109 -2.25 -4.61 -7.41
CA PHE A 109 -1.93 -3.40 -6.62
C PHE A 109 -2.72 -3.33 -5.31
N GLY A 110 -3.05 -4.49 -4.74
CA GLY A 110 -3.73 -4.60 -3.45
C GLY A 110 -2.76 -4.45 -2.28
N GLN A 111 -3.11 -3.60 -1.31
CA GLN A 111 -2.38 -3.49 -0.05
C GLN A 111 -3.02 -4.43 0.98
N VAL A 112 -2.33 -5.53 1.28
CA VAL A 112 -2.78 -6.55 2.21
C VAL A 112 -2.24 -6.24 3.59
N PHE A 113 -3.14 -5.96 4.52
CA PHE A 113 -2.83 -5.71 5.92
C PHE A 113 -2.93 -7.02 6.68
N THR A 114 -1.84 -7.42 7.35
CA THR A 114 -1.81 -8.59 8.24
C THR A 114 -1.44 -8.18 9.65
N ARG A 115 -1.81 -9.01 10.62
CA ARG A 115 -1.43 -8.85 12.03
C ARG A 115 -0.98 -10.20 12.57
N ASN A 116 0.25 -10.27 13.09
CA ASN A 116 0.74 -11.46 13.76
C ASN A 116 -0.14 -11.74 15.00
N PRO A 117 -0.67 -12.97 15.16
CA PRO A 117 -1.60 -13.29 16.25
C PRO A 117 -0.92 -13.37 17.62
N GLU A 118 0.38 -13.64 17.68
CA GLU A 118 1.15 -13.80 18.92
C GLU A 118 1.78 -12.47 19.38
N THR A 119 2.52 -11.79 18.51
CA THR A 119 3.21 -10.53 18.86
C THR A 119 2.31 -9.31 18.71
N GLY A 120 1.30 -9.41 17.84
CA GLY A 120 0.43 -8.29 17.50
C GLY A 120 1.01 -7.31 16.48
N ASP A 121 2.19 -7.61 15.94
CA ASP A 121 2.87 -6.81 14.91
C ASP A 121 2.02 -6.70 13.65
N ARG A 122 2.14 -5.57 12.94
CA ARG A 122 1.36 -5.28 11.74
C ARG A 122 2.27 -5.21 10.54
N ASN A 123 1.80 -5.74 9.42
CA ASN A 123 2.46 -5.63 8.14
C ASN A 123 1.49 -5.12 7.07
N VAL A 124 2.03 -4.43 6.08
CA VAL A 124 1.33 -4.05 4.85
C VAL A 124 2.18 -4.49 3.69
N GLY A 125 1.68 -5.46 2.93
CA GLY A 125 2.37 -6.01 1.77
C GLY A 125 1.57 -5.87 0.50
N MET A 126 2.27 -5.86 -0.63
CA MET A 126 1.65 -5.95 -1.96
C MET A 126 1.86 -7.36 -2.51
N TYR A 127 0.78 -8.11 -2.67
CA TYR A 127 0.82 -9.49 -3.16
C TYR A 127 -0.09 -9.67 -4.37
N ARG A 128 0.34 -10.46 -5.35
CA ARG A 128 -0.49 -10.83 -6.50
C ARG A 128 -1.57 -11.80 -6.02
N GLN A 129 -2.84 -11.49 -6.28
CA GLN A 129 -3.98 -12.34 -5.90
C GLN A 129 -4.73 -12.79 -7.16
N GLN A 130 -4.74 -14.09 -7.44
CA GLN A 130 -5.49 -14.66 -8.57
C GLN A 130 -6.96 -14.77 -8.19
N LEU A 131 -7.86 -14.26 -9.03
CA LEU A 131 -9.28 -14.49 -8.87
C LEU A 131 -9.61 -15.94 -9.24
N LEU A 132 -10.15 -16.72 -8.30
CA LEU A 132 -10.52 -18.12 -8.53
C LEU A 132 -12.02 -18.24 -8.88
N ASP A 133 -12.87 -17.54 -8.13
CA ASP A 133 -14.32 -17.54 -8.33
C ASP A 133 -14.95 -16.18 -7.93
N ARG A 134 -16.24 -16.19 -7.60
CA ARG A 134 -17.00 -15.00 -7.20
C ARG A 134 -16.45 -14.31 -5.96
N ASN A 135 -15.92 -15.03 -4.97
CA ASN A 135 -15.55 -14.47 -3.68
C ASN A 135 -14.23 -15.01 -3.11
N THR A 136 -13.49 -15.83 -3.85
CA THR A 136 -12.18 -16.35 -3.43
C THR A 136 -11.03 -15.88 -4.32
N THR A 137 -9.85 -15.75 -3.70
CA THR A 137 -8.59 -15.47 -4.40
C THR A 137 -7.48 -16.39 -3.91
N ALA A 138 -6.57 -16.80 -4.80
CA ALA A 138 -5.30 -17.40 -4.41
C ALA A 138 -4.28 -16.29 -4.17
N MET A 139 -3.75 -16.20 -2.95
CA MET A 139 -2.73 -15.21 -2.60
C MET A 139 -1.33 -15.83 -2.72
N HIS A 140 -0.49 -15.23 -3.56
CA HIS A 140 0.88 -15.69 -3.75
C HIS A 140 1.83 -14.96 -2.79
N TRP A 141 2.09 -15.59 -1.64
CA TRP A 141 3.09 -15.19 -0.66
C TRP A 141 4.29 -16.15 -0.67
N HIS A 142 5.49 -15.63 -0.40
CA HIS A 142 6.67 -16.45 -0.21
C HIS A 142 6.99 -16.55 1.29
N PRO A 143 7.67 -17.63 1.74
CA PRO A 143 8.01 -17.84 3.15
C PRO A 143 8.82 -16.70 3.79
N HIS A 144 9.52 -15.88 3.00
CA HIS A 144 10.32 -14.77 3.48
C HIS A 144 9.55 -13.44 3.61
N HIS A 145 8.26 -13.41 3.27
CA HIS A 145 7.44 -12.21 3.45
C HIS A 145 6.86 -12.17 4.86
N ASP A 146 6.88 -11.00 5.49
CA ASP A 146 6.30 -10.80 6.84
C ASP A 146 4.80 -11.10 6.90
N GLY A 147 4.11 -11.11 5.75
CA GLY A 147 2.72 -11.56 5.66
C GLY A 147 2.51 -13.06 5.87
N CYS A 148 3.57 -13.88 5.77
CA CYS A 148 3.55 -15.32 5.94
C CYS A 148 3.91 -15.78 7.37
N GLN A 149 4.27 -14.83 8.25
CA GLN A 149 4.70 -15.07 9.63
C GLN A 149 3.57 -14.86 10.65
#